data_AF-A0A3D1I910-F1
#
_entry.id   AF-A0A3D1I910-F1
#
_cell.length_a   1.000
_cell.length_b   1.000
_cell.length_c   1.000
_cell.angle_alpha   90.00
_cell.angle_beta   90.00
_cell.angle_gamma   90.00
#
_symmetry.space_group_name_H-M   'P 1'
#
loop_
_entity.id
_entity.type
_entity.pdbx_description
1 polymer ?
#
loop_
_entity_poly.entity_id
_entity_poly.type
_entity_poly.pdbx_seq_one_letter_code
_entity_poly.pdbx_strand_id
1 'polypeptide(L)' 'AGQAQAGETVVLAPGCASFDEFRDFEERGAAFRSLVEGLGA' A
#
# COMPACT_ATOMS: atom_id res chain seq x y z
N ALA A 1 15.91 -2.15 -3.56
CA ALA A 1 14.58 -1.75 -4.07
C ALA A 1 14.73 -0.41 -4.77
N GLY A 2 14.03 -0.20 -5.90
CA GLY A 2 14.07 1.06 -6.66
C GLY A 2 12.85 1.93 -6.35
N GLN A 3 12.98 3.26 -6.52
CA GLN A 3 11.84 4.16 -6.46
C GLN A 3 11.05 4.08 -7.76
N ALA A 4 9.72 4.07 -7.67
CA ALA A 4 8.87 4.16 -8.85
C ALA A 4 9.14 5.47 -9.61
N GLN A 5 9.08 5.40 -10.93
CA GLN A 5 9.29 6.53 -11.82
C GLN A 5 7.96 7.04 -12.39
N ALA A 6 7.97 8.25 -12.94
CA ALA A 6 6.82 8.80 -13.64
C ALA A 6 6.38 7.87 -14.79
N GLY A 7 5.09 7.55 -14.83
CA GLY A 7 4.51 6.64 -15.83
C GLY A 7 4.38 5.18 -15.36
N GLU A 8 4.96 4.82 -14.22
CA GLU A 8 4.78 3.48 -13.63
C GLU A 8 3.54 3.40 -12.74
N THR A 9 3.06 2.18 -12.49
CA THR A 9 1.95 1.90 -11.58
C THR A 9 2.43 1.00 -10.45
N VAL A 10 2.14 1.39 -9.21
CA VAL A 10 2.39 0.58 -8.01
C VAL A 10 1.08 -0.01 -7.52
N VAL A 11 1.05 -1.33 -7.31
CA VAL A 11 -0.15 -2.05 -6.86
C VAL A 11 0.13 -2.79 -5.56
N LEU A 12 -0.76 -2.64 -4.58
CA LEU A 12 -0.79 -3.49 -3.38
C LEU A 12 -1.56 -4.79 -3.68
N ALA A 13 -0.84 -5.89 -3.91
CA ALA A 13 -1.41 -7.22 -4.19
C ALA A 13 -0.76 -8.33 -3.32
N PRO A 14 -1.03 -8.36 -2.00
CA PRO A 14 -0.33 -9.25 -1.06
C PRO A 14 -0.71 -10.74 -1.18
N GLY A 15 -1.81 -11.09 -1.86
CA GLY A 15 -2.22 -12.49 -2.06
C GLY A 15 -2.68 -13.25 -0.81
N CYS A 16 -2.72 -12.59 0.35
CA CYS A 16 -3.00 -13.19 1.66
C CYS A 16 -4.03 -12.39 2.48
N ALA A 17 -4.65 -13.06 3.46
CA ALA A 17 -5.46 -12.42 4.51
C ALA A 17 -4.61 -11.45 5.33
N SER A 18 -5.22 -10.42 5.93
CA SER A 18 -4.52 -9.33 6.64
C SER A 18 -4.48 -9.49 8.16
N PHE A 19 -5.04 -10.56 8.72
CA PHE A 19 -5.29 -10.72 10.17
C PHE A 19 -4.04 -10.93 11.03
N ASP A 20 -2.88 -11.10 10.40
CA ASP A 20 -1.58 -11.17 11.06
C ASP A 20 -1.11 -9.80 11.56
N GLU A 21 -1.45 -8.71 10.86
CA GLU A 21 -1.00 -7.35 11.19
C GLU A 21 -2.12 -6.30 11.27
N PHE A 22 -3.31 -6.60 10.73
CA PHE A 22 -4.45 -5.68 10.65
C PHE A 22 -5.75 -6.34 11.10
N ARG A 23 -6.74 -5.54 11.52
CA ARG A 23 -8.06 -6.05 11.88
C ARG A 23 -8.81 -6.63 10.70
N ASP A 24 -8.69 -6.01 9.54
CA ASP A 24 -9.41 -6.33 8.31
C ASP A 24 -8.60 -5.87 7.07
N PHE A 25 -9.10 -6.11 5.85
CA PHE A 25 -8.35 -5.75 4.65
C PHE A 25 -8.48 -4.26 4.33
N GLU A 26 -9.55 -3.62 4.79
CA GLU A 26 -9.82 -2.19 4.66
C GLU A 26 -8.80 -1.37 5.46
N GLU A 27 -8.46 -1.77 6.69
CA GLU A 27 -7.43 -1.12 7.50
C GLU A 27 -6.05 -1.18 6.81
N ARG A 28 -5.68 -2.34 6.25
CA ARG A 28 -4.46 -2.50 5.43
C ARG A 28 -4.46 -1.57 4.21
N GLY A 29 -5.60 -1.46 3.53
CA GLY A 29 -5.77 -0.55 2.39
C GLY A 29 -5.67 0.92 2.78
N ALA A 30 -6.26 1.30 3.91
CA ALA A 30 -6.18 2.66 4.46
C ALA A 30 -4.74 3.03 4.84
N ALA A 31 -3.99 2.09 5.45
CA ALA A 31 -2.58 2.28 5.76
C ALA A 31 -1.74 2.52 4.49
N PHE A 32 -1.93 1.69 3.44
CA PHE A 32 -1.26 1.91 2.15
C PHE A 32 -1.57 3.27 1.56
N ARG A 33 -2.85 3.67 1.55
CA ARG A 33 -3.27 4.98 1.06
C ARG A 33 -2.60 6.12 1.82
N SER A 34 -2.63 6.07 3.16
CA SER A 34 -2.01 7.09 4.02
C SER A 34 -0.51 7.22 3.76
N LEU A 35 0.19 6.09 3.61
CA LEU A 35 1.61 6.08 3.27
C LEU A 35 1.88 6.71 1.91
N VAL A 36 1.10 6.36 0.88
CA VAL A 36 1.25 6.93 -0.47
C VAL A 36 0.92 8.42 -0.51
N GLU A 37 -0.13 8.86 0.18
CA GLU A 37 -0.46 10.29 0.30
C GLU A 37 0.63 11.07 1.08
N GLY A 38 1.29 10.40 2.03
CA GLY A 38 2.43 10.95 2.79
C GLY A 38 3.74 11.04 2.00
N LEU A 39 3.84 10.41 0.81
CA LEU A 39 5.01 10.50 -0.08
C LEU A 39 5.05 11.78 -0.93
N GLY A 40 4.19 12.78 -0.65
CA GLY A 40 3.98 13.98 -1.47
C GLY A 40 5.22 14.60 -2.15
N ALA A 41 4.97 15.15 -3.34
CA ALA A 41 5.88 15.66 -4.40
C ALA A 41 7.29 16.10 -4.01
#